data_AF-A0A3E0TU33-F1
#
_entry.id   AF-A0A3E0TU33-F1
#
_cell.length_a   1.000
_cell.length_b   1.000
_cell.length_c   1.000
_cell.angle_alpha   90.00
_cell.angle_beta   90.00
_cell.angle_gamma   90.00
#
_symmetry.space_group_name_H-M   'P 1'
#
loop_
_entity.id
_entity.type
_entity.pdbx_description
1 polymer ?
#
loop_
_entity_poly.entity_id
_entity_poly.type
_entity_poly.pdbx_seq_one_letter_code
_entity_poly.pdbx_strand_id
1 'polypeptide(L)'
;MVVKPLLILTLLCSAGFSAVHTAVVAKSYSLPPSNQRLIGEPTQHQVVSGDYFQRLAEQYNVGFLALIAANPGVDPFLTYQKPSGNEVYASLKVQAKELDKAVNSEVDGNIKTEHSRIHIPTQLLLPFVERKGVVINLPELRLYYFQPEQNKVHVFPVGIGRKGLAMLNLTSYIGEKRKAPIWRPSEEMKARYLAEKGAVLADEIPPGPTNPFGKYALRLATSEYLIHGTNQRFGIGTRAGYGCIRMYDDDIKWLYDNVALNTPVKIIDQPVKMSYEKPGLKLFEVHQPLTSSNSTKQLESGWQTLTKFIGAGQADRYRSDYDAATGLVVRVEKVTSATTQVAE
;
A
#
# COMPACT_ATOMS: atom_id res chain seq x y z
N MET A 1 -26.10 -50.84 55.65
CA MET A 1 -25.02 -49.93 55.23
C MET A 1 -24.62 -50.33 53.81
N VAL A 2 -25.01 -49.54 52.81
CA VAL A 2 -24.63 -49.75 51.40
C VAL A 2 -24.07 -48.43 50.90
N VAL A 3 -22.79 -48.41 50.56
CA VAL A 3 -22.05 -47.23 50.10
C VAL A 3 -22.24 -47.13 48.57
N LYS A 4 -22.79 -46.01 48.08
CA LYS A 4 -22.89 -45.69 46.64
C LYS A 4 -21.59 -45.03 46.14
N PRO A 5 -21.12 -45.30 44.91
CA PRO A 5 -19.88 -44.73 44.39
C PRO A 5 -20.07 -43.33 43.82
N LEU A 6 -18.96 -42.60 43.87
CA LEU A 6 -18.72 -41.20 43.50
C LEU A 6 -18.73 -41.03 41.96
N LEU A 7 -19.48 -40.06 41.44
CA LEU A 7 -19.35 -39.59 40.06
C LEU A 7 -18.67 -38.21 40.07
N ILE A 8 -17.42 -38.14 39.61
CA ILE A 8 -16.69 -36.89 39.42
C ILE A 8 -17.07 -36.36 38.03
N LEU A 9 -17.80 -35.24 38.00
CA LEU A 9 -18.14 -34.51 36.78
C LEU A 9 -17.00 -33.55 36.44
N THR A 10 -16.18 -33.90 35.46
CA THR A 10 -15.17 -32.99 34.89
C THR A 10 -15.86 -31.93 34.04
N LEU A 11 -15.91 -30.69 34.54
CA LEU A 11 -16.29 -29.52 33.76
C LEU A 11 -15.20 -29.24 32.71
N LEU A 12 -15.44 -29.58 31.44
CA LEU A 12 -14.65 -29.02 30.34
C LEU A 12 -15.05 -27.57 30.14
N CYS A 13 -14.22 -26.65 30.64
CA CYS A 13 -14.31 -25.23 30.35
C CYS A 13 -13.79 -24.99 28.93
N SER A 14 -14.65 -25.07 27.92
CA SER A 14 -14.35 -24.66 26.56
C SER A 14 -14.31 -23.13 26.49
N ALA A 15 -13.13 -22.54 26.72
CA ALA A 15 -12.87 -21.15 26.39
C ALA A 15 -12.90 -21.01 24.87
N GLY A 16 -14.04 -20.58 24.33
CA GLY A 16 -14.16 -20.22 22.92
C GLY A 16 -13.25 -19.03 22.62
N PHE A 17 -12.19 -19.26 21.84
CA PHE A 17 -11.44 -18.20 21.19
C PHE A 17 -12.36 -17.55 20.14
N SER A 18 -13.12 -16.52 20.52
CA SER A 18 -13.73 -15.63 19.56
C SER A 18 -12.61 -14.85 18.88
N ALA A 19 -12.30 -15.19 17.62
CA ALA A 19 -11.45 -14.37 16.77
C ALA A 19 -12.12 -13.01 16.57
N VAL A 20 -11.71 -12.02 17.36
CA VAL A 20 -12.10 -10.62 17.18
C VAL A 20 -11.54 -10.19 15.82
N HIS A 21 -12.37 -10.22 14.79
CA HIS A 21 -12.05 -9.60 13.52
C HIS A 21 -12.14 -8.10 13.72
N THR A 22 -11.02 -7.46 14.06
CA THR A 22 -10.94 -6.00 14.02
C THR A 22 -11.09 -5.60 12.56
N ALA A 23 -12.21 -4.97 12.22
CA ALA A 23 -12.40 -4.36 10.91
C ALA A 23 -11.20 -3.45 10.62
N VAL A 24 -10.56 -3.63 9.47
CA VAL A 24 -9.47 -2.75 9.04
C VAL A 24 -10.15 -1.48 8.55
N VAL A 25 -10.17 -0.47 9.41
CA VAL A 25 -10.70 0.86 9.09
C VAL A 25 -9.62 1.68 8.39
N ALA A 26 -10.04 2.67 7.60
CA ALA A 26 -9.21 3.74 7.07
C ALA A 26 -8.14 4.19 8.07
N LYS A 27 -6.88 4.29 7.65
CA LYS A 27 -5.84 4.81 8.53
C LYS A 27 -5.91 6.33 8.56
N SER A 28 -6.47 6.87 9.64
CA SER A 28 -6.62 8.30 9.87
C SER A 28 -5.43 8.89 10.62
N TYR A 29 -5.00 10.08 10.21
CA TYR A 29 -3.95 10.86 10.87
C TYR A 29 -4.43 12.28 11.11
N SER A 30 -3.90 12.92 12.16
CA SER A 30 -4.00 14.37 12.29
C SER A 30 -3.16 15.03 11.20
N LEU A 31 -3.69 16.11 10.63
CA LEU A 31 -2.89 16.92 9.71
C LEU A 31 -1.79 17.64 10.51
N PRO A 32 -0.53 17.64 10.02
CA PRO A 32 0.51 18.44 10.62
C PRO A 32 0.28 19.93 10.28
N PRO A 33 1.00 20.87 10.88
CA PRO A 33 1.05 22.27 10.42
C PRO A 33 1.21 22.38 8.90
N SER A 34 0.70 23.46 8.30
CA SER A 34 0.65 23.62 6.83
C SER A 34 2.03 23.60 6.16
N ASN A 35 3.08 23.97 6.89
CA ASN A 35 4.48 23.94 6.45
C ASN A 35 5.20 22.60 6.71
N GLN A 36 4.57 21.65 7.39
CA GLN A 36 5.10 20.32 7.69
C GLN A 36 4.41 19.27 6.83
N ARG A 37 4.98 18.06 6.68
CA ARG A 37 4.36 16.99 5.89
C ARG A 37 4.49 15.61 6.52
N LEU A 38 5.31 15.44 7.55
CA LEU A 38 5.43 14.18 8.24
C LEU A 38 4.13 13.83 8.98
N ILE A 39 3.64 12.61 8.75
CA ILE A 39 2.55 12.01 9.52
C ILE A 39 2.91 10.57 9.90
N GLY A 40 2.26 10.08 10.95
CA GLY A 40 2.48 8.74 11.46
C GLY A 40 3.84 8.57 12.15
N GLU A 41 4.09 7.35 12.61
CA GLU A 41 5.27 7.01 13.40
C GLU A 41 5.97 5.77 12.84
N PRO A 42 7.31 5.66 13.01
CA PRO A 42 8.05 4.47 12.63
C PRO A 42 7.45 3.27 13.36
N THR A 43 7.04 2.27 12.60
CA THR A 43 6.40 1.07 13.15
C THR A 43 7.18 -0.16 12.72
N GLN A 44 7.40 -1.07 13.65
CA GLN A 44 7.95 -2.40 13.38
C GLN A 44 6.99 -3.46 13.92
N HIS A 45 6.89 -4.55 13.19
CA HIS A 45 6.14 -5.74 13.58
C HIS A 45 7.11 -6.86 13.95
N GLN A 46 6.92 -7.47 15.11
CA GLN A 46 7.65 -8.66 15.51
C GLN A 46 7.02 -9.87 14.83
N VAL A 47 7.78 -10.56 13.98
CA VAL A 47 7.31 -11.72 13.22
C VAL A 47 6.88 -12.84 14.17
N VAL A 48 5.66 -13.34 13.97
CA VAL A 48 5.09 -14.50 14.65
C VAL A 48 4.75 -15.62 13.65
N SER A 49 4.39 -16.79 14.16
CA SER A 49 4.03 -17.95 13.33
C SER A 49 2.78 -17.68 12.49
N GLY A 50 2.84 -17.98 11.19
CA GLY A 50 1.74 -17.79 10.25
C GLY A 50 1.67 -16.39 9.63
N ASP A 51 2.67 -15.55 9.88
CA ASP A 51 2.82 -14.27 9.19
C ASP A 51 3.29 -14.47 7.75
N TYR A 52 2.78 -13.58 6.89
CA TYR A 52 3.23 -13.35 5.54
C TYR A 52 2.83 -11.92 5.15
N PHE A 53 3.53 -11.33 4.19
CA PHE A 53 3.43 -9.91 3.87
C PHE A 53 2.03 -9.45 3.48
N GLN A 54 1.26 -10.25 2.72
CA GLN A 54 -0.10 -9.86 2.35
C GLN A 54 -1.01 -9.77 3.59
N ARG A 55 -0.88 -10.68 4.56
CA ARG A 55 -1.63 -10.59 5.82
C ARG A 55 -1.22 -9.34 6.61
N LEU A 56 0.07 -9.07 6.72
CA LEU A 56 0.57 -7.88 7.41
C LEU A 56 0.12 -6.59 6.71
N ALA A 57 0.12 -6.56 5.38
CA ALA A 57 -0.35 -5.44 4.57
C ALA A 57 -1.82 -5.12 4.88
N GLU A 58 -2.68 -6.14 4.92
CA GLU A 58 -4.08 -6.00 5.33
C GLU A 58 -4.21 -5.56 6.79
N GLN A 59 -3.52 -6.22 7.71
CA GLN A 59 -3.58 -5.91 9.15
C GLN A 59 -3.19 -4.46 9.47
N TYR A 60 -2.16 -3.94 8.80
CA TYR A 60 -1.65 -2.58 9.03
C TYR A 60 -2.25 -1.54 8.09
N ASN A 61 -3.13 -1.94 7.18
CA ASN A 61 -3.68 -1.13 6.09
C ASN A 61 -2.60 -0.42 5.26
N VAL A 62 -1.62 -1.18 4.79
CA VAL A 62 -0.52 -0.70 3.92
C VAL A 62 -0.48 -1.49 2.62
N GLY A 63 0.16 -0.95 1.58
CA GLY A 63 0.25 -1.62 0.29
C GLY A 63 1.26 -2.77 0.32
N PHE A 64 0.95 -3.88 -0.36
CA PHE A 64 1.85 -5.03 -0.45
C PHE A 64 3.24 -4.66 -1.00
N LEU A 65 3.31 -3.92 -2.11
CA LEU A 65 4.60 -3.47 -2.65
C LEU A 65 5.33 -2.47 -1.75
N ALA A 66 4.60 -1.66 -0.97
CA ALA A 66 5.21 -0.77 0.01
C ALA A 66 5.88 -1.58 1.13
N LEU A 67 5.28 -2.68 1.56
CA LEU A 67 5.86 -3.57 2.57
C LEU A 67 7.10 -4.30 2.03
N ILE A 68 7.07 -4.76 0.78
CA ILE A 68 8.26 -5.33 0.10
C ILE A 68 9.38 -4.31 0.00
N ALA A 69 9.09 -3.10 -0.49
CA ALA A 69 10.09 -2.05 -0.65
C ALA A 69 10.74 -1.64 0.67
N ALA A 70 9.95 -1.58 1.75
CA ALA A 70 10.44 -1.24 3.09
C ALA A 70 11.33 -2.33 3.73
N ASN A 71 11.31 -3.56 3.20
CA ASN A 71 12.00 -4.72 3.77
C ASN A 71 12.79 -5.47 2.68
N PRO A 72 13.84 -4.84 2.11
CA PRO A 72 14.62 -5.44 1.02
C PRO A 72 15.27 -6.75 1.46
N GLY A 73 15.16 -7.79 0.61
CA GLY A 73 15.75 -9.11 0.86
C GLY A 73 14.96 -10.02 1.79
N VAL A 74 13.85 -9.56 2.38
CA VAL A 74 12.99 -10.39 3.23
C VAL A 74 12.04 -11.23 2.37
N ASP A 75 11.95 -12.52 2.63
CA ASP A 75 10.96 -13.41 1.99
C ASP A 75 9.53 -12.98 2.36
N PRO A 76 8.67 -12.60 1.39
CA PRO A 76 7.29 -12.22 1.65
C PRO A 76 6.43 -13.30 2.33
N PHE A 77 6.86 -14.56 2.32
CA PHE A 77 6.17 -15.66 3.01
C PHE A 77 6.58 -15.81 4.48
N LEU A 78 7.66 -15.16 4.94
CA LEU A 78 8.12 -15.16 6.33
C LEU A 78 8.11 -16.53 7.02
N THR A 79 7.08 -16.79 7.83
CA THR A 79 6.93 -18.01 8.64
C THR A 79 5.73 -18.85 8.18
N TYR A 80 5.04 -18.40 7.13
CA TYR A 80 3.88 -19.10 6.59
C TYR A 80 4.29 -20.45 6.01
N GLN A 81 4.00 -21.49 6.78
CA GLN A 81 4.13 -22.87 6.33
C GLN A 81 2.90 -23.25 5.48
N LYS A 82 3.18 -23.63 4.24
CA LYS A 82 2.22 -24.08 3.21
C LYS A 82 1.18 -25.08 3.78
N PRO A 83 -0.12 -24.76 3.81
CA PRO A 83 -1.17 -25.77 3.81
C PRO A 83 -1.21 -26.42 2.43
N SER A 84 -1.17 -27.76 2.36
CA SER A 84 -1.27 -28.49 1.10
C SER A 84 -2.53 -28.09 0.32
N GLY A 85 -2.37 -27.58 -0.91
CA GLY A 85 -3.47 -27.38 -1.87
C GLY A 85 -4.07 -25.96 -2.00
N ASN A 86 -3.45 -24.91 -1.46
CA ASN A 86 -4.06 -23.58 -1.44
C ASN A 86 -3.74 -22.70 -2.68
N GLU A 87 -4.77 -22.28 -3.43
CA GLU A 87 -4.73 -21.37 -4.60
C GLU A 87 -4.10 -20.00 -4.30
N VAL A 88 -4.19 -19.53 -3.04
CA VAL A 88 -3.58 -18.28 -2.56
C VAL A 88 -2.09 -18.25 -2.87
N TYR A 89 -1.39 -19.37 -2.65
CA TYR A 89 0.05 -19.47 -2.85
C TYR A 89 0.45 -19.35 -4.34
N ALA A 90 -0.34 -19.92 -5.24
CA ALA A 90 -0.12 -19.79 -6.68
C ALA A 90 -0.26 -18.33 -7.13
N SER A 91 -1.27 -17.62 -6.61
CA SER A 91 -1.49 -16.21 -6.92
C SER A 91 -0.37 -15.29 -6.39
N LEU A 92 0.18 -15.59 -5.21
CA LEU A 92 1.30 -14.86 -4.62
C LEU A 92 2.62 -15.13 -5.35
N LYS A 93 2.88 -16.38 -5.78
CA LYS A 93 4.07 -16.73 -6.58
C LYS A 93 4.08 -16.06 -7.95
N VAL A 94 2.93 -15.97 -8.62
CA VAL A 94 2.84 -15.27 -9.91
C VAL A 94 3.15 -13.78 -9.73
N GLN A 95 2.62 -13.15 -8.68
CA GLN A 95 2.90 -11.74 -8.37
C GLN A 95 4.35 -11.50 -7.94
N ALA A 96 4.95 -12.43 -7.19
CA ALA A 96 6.37 -12.38 -6.82
C ALA A 96 7.30 -12.64 -8.02
N LYS A 97 6.91 -13.48 -8.98
CA LYS A 97 7.63 -13.67 -10.25
C LYS A 97 7.60 -12.42 -11.14
N GLU A 98 6.56 -11.60 -11.09
CA GLU A 98 6.60 -10.29 -11.78
C GLU A 98 7.62 -9.32 -11.12
N LEU A 99 8.13 -9.66 -9.92
CA LEU A 99 9.27 -9.03 -9.24
C LEU A 99 10.62 -9.75 -9.48
N ASP A 100 10.77 -10.58 -10.53
CA ASP A 100 11.93 -11.46 -10.87
C ASP A 100 13.30 -10.77 -11.09
N LYS A 101 13.74 -9.94 -10.14
CA LYS A 101 15.15 -9.68 -9.83
C LYS A 101 15.49 -9.83 -8.33
N ALA A 102 14.50 -9.98 -7.44
CA ALA A 102 14.74 -9.88 -6.00
C ALA A 102 14.60 -11.18 -5.19
N VAL A 103 14.05 -12.26 -5.77
CA VAL A 103 13.68 -13.45 -4.98
C VAL A 103 14.23 -14.73 -5.63
N ASN A 104 15.54 -14.88 -5.61
CA ASN A 104 16.20 -16.18 -5.81
C ASN A 104 16.86 -16.59 -4.49
N SER A 105 16.12 -17.29 -3.63
CA SER A 105 16.70 -18.24 -2.69
C SER A 105 15.66 -19.30 -2.33
N GLU A 106 16.08 -20.56 -2.41
CA GLU A 106 15.29 -21.71 -2.02
C GLU A 106 14.81 -21.58 -0.57
N VAL A 107 13.57 -22.00 -0.33
CA VAL A 107 12.92 -21.99 0.98
C VAL A 107 13.56 -23.10 1.82
N ASP A 108 14.59 -22.77 2.58
CA ASP A 108 15.15 -23.64 3.60
C ASP A 108 14.63 -23.21 4.98
N GLY A 109 14.16 -24.18 5.76
CA GLY A 109 13.26 -23.99 6.92
C GLY A 109 13.87 -23.35 8.17
N ASN A 110 14.92 -22.55 8.04
CA ASN A 110 15.52 -21.79 9.14
C ASN A 110 15.31 -20.30 8.89
N ILE A 111 14.33 -19.72 9.57
CA ILE A 111 14.19 -18.26 9.69
C ILE A 111 15.49 -17.77 10.33
N LYS A 112 16.40 -17.21 9.53
CA LYS A 112 17.57 -16.53 10.06
C LYS A 112 17.06 -15.42 10.98
N THR A 113 17.60 -15.37 12.19
CA THR A 113 17.21 -14.46 13.30
C THR A 113 17.25 -12.97 12.93
N GLU A 114 17.88 -12.64 11.81
CA GLU A 114 18.01 -11.31 11.21
C GLU A 114 16.72 -10.70 10.62
N HIS A 115 15.63 -11.47 10.43
CA HIS A 115 14.33 -10.95 9.97
C HIS A 115 13.19 -11.13 10.98
N SER A 116 13.51 -11.12 12.27
CA SER A 116 12.51 -11.19 13.34
C SER A 116 11.62 -9.94 13.42
N ARG A 117 11.99 -8.84 12.75
CA ARG A 117 11.21 -7.59 12.71
C ARG A 117 11.01 -7.08 11.29
N ILE A 118 9.79 -6.67 10.99
CA ILE A 118 9.36 -6.12 9.70
C ILE A 118 9.04 -4.64 9.88
N HIS A 119 9.62 -3.78 9.05
CA HIS A 119 9.26 -2.37 8.96
C HIS A 119 7.86 -2.25 8.34
N ILE A 120 6.96 -1.54 9.04
CA ILE A 120 5.63 -1.23 8.52
C ILE A 120 5.62 0.24 8.10
N PRO A 121 5.46 0.56 6.79
CA PRO A 121 5.61 1.91 6.26
C PRO A 121 4.38 2.79 6.53
N THR A 122 4.16 3.09 7.82
CA THR A 122 3.03 3.87 8.33
C THR A 122 3.41 5.31 8.70
N GLN A 123 4.70 5.59 8.80
CA GLN A 123 5.23 6.94 8.75
C GLN A 123 5.46 7.32 7.28
N LEU A 124 5.01 8.51 6.89
CA LEU A 124 5.16 8.99 5.52
C LEU A 124 5.13 10.52 5.46
N LEU A 125 5.62 11.07 4.36
CA LEU A 125 5.46 12.47 3.99
C LEU A 125 4.20 12.62 3.14
N LEU A 126 3.33 13.56 3.48
CA LEU A 126 2.21 13.96 2.62
C LEU A 126 2.73 14.44 1.25
N PRO A 127 2.03 14.16 0.14
CA PRO A 127 2.40 14.68 -1.18
C PRO A 127 2.41 16.20 -1.19
N PHE A 128 3.24 16.80 -2.06
CA PHE A 128 3.31 18.26 -2.20
C PHE A 128 2.16 18.73 -3.10
N VAL A 129 1.00 18.93 -2.48
CA VAL A 129 -0.27 19.32 -3.11
C VAL A 129 -1.09 20.17 -2.14
N GLU A 130 -2.13 20.84 -2.66
CA GLU A 130 -3.19 21.38 -1.81
C GLU A 130 -3.85 20.22 -1.03
N ARG A 131 -4.01 20.39 0.28
CA ARG A 131 -4.60 19.37 1.18
C ARG A 131 -6.12 19.39 1.09
N LYS A 132 -6.66 19.01 -0.07
CA LYS A 132 -8.08 19.12 -0.38
C LYS A 132 -8.58 17.91 -1.17
N GLY A 133 -9.74 17.41 -0.79
CA GLY A 133 -10.43 16.33 -1.48
C GLY A 133 -9.60 15.04 -1.52
N VAL A 134 -9.71 14.31 -2.63
CA VAL A 134 -9.02 13.05 -2.86
C VAL A 134 -7.76 13.27 -3.68
N VAL A 135 -6.63 12.74 -3.22
CA VAL A 135 -5.37 12.73 -3.97
C VAL A 135 -4.87 11.30 -4.07
N ILE A 136 -4.50 10.85 -5.26
CA ILE A 136 -3.94 9.52 -5.48
C ILE A 136 -2.52 9.68 -5.99
N ASN A 137 -1.54 9.23 -5.20
CA ASN A 137 -0.13 9.24 -5.62
C ASN A 137 0.25 7.84 -6.12
N LEU A 138 0.41 7.73 -7.43
CA LEU A 138 0.54 6.44 -8.12
C LEU A 138 1.85 5.69 -7.78
N PRO A 139 3.04 6.33 -7.71
CA PRO A 139 4.29 5.64 -7.37
C PRO A 139 4.26 4.88 -6.05
N GLU A 140 3.63 5.47 -5.03
CA GLU A 140 3.52 4.88 -3.69
C GLU A 140 2.22 4.09 -3.47
N LEU A 141 1.34 4.02 -4.48
CA LEU A 141 0.10 3.26 -4.44
C LEU A 141 -0.79 3.63 -3.24
N ARG A 142 -0.92 4.94 -2.97
CA ARG A 142 -1.76 5.47 -1.87
C ARG A 142 -2.79 6.48 -2.37
N LEU A 143 -3.98 6.40 -1.78
CA LEU A 143 -5.02 7.42 -1.85
C LEU A 143 -5.08 8.18 -0.52
N TYR A 144 -5.13 9.49 -0.60
CA TYR A 144 -5.29 10.43 0.49
C TYR A 144 -6.66 11.09 0.37
N TYR A 145 -7.42 11.14 1.46
CA TYR A 145 -8.61 11.98 1.56
C TYR A 145 -8.41 13.03 2.65
N PHE A 146 -8.30 14.29 2.23
CA PHE A 146 -8.05 15.42 3.10
C PHE A 146 -9.35 16.04 3.62
N GLN A 147 -9.42 16.21 4.94
CA GLN A 147 -10.49 16.91 5.66
C GLN A 147 -9.88 17.97 6.58
N PRO A 148 -9.34 19.08 6.02
CA PRO A 148 -8.62 20.09 6.79
C PRO A 148 -9.44 20.73 7.91
N GLU A 149 -10.74 20.88 7.70
CA GLU A 149 -11.73 21.42 8.65
C GLU A 149 -11.91 20.51 9.87
N GLN A 150 -11.58 19.23 9.74
CA GLN A 150 -11.56 18.25 10.81
C GLN A 150 -10.14 17.96 11.32
N ASN A 151 -9.14 18.68 10.81
CA ASN A 151 -7.72 18.44 11.05
C ASN A 151 -7.30 16.99 10.77
N LYS A 152 -7.85 16.37 9.71
CA LYS A 152 -7.64 14.96 9.39
C LYS A 152 -7.21 14.71 7.95
N VAL A 153 -6.44 13.64 7.78
CA VAL A 153 -6.20 12.98 6.49
C VAL A 153 -6.36 11.48 6.66
N HIS A 154 -7.04 10.84 5.72
CA HIS A 154 -7.20 9.39 5.67
C HIS A 154 -6.35 8.83 4.54
N VAL A 155 -5.58 7.79 4.81
CA VAL A 155 -4.66 7.18 3.86
C VAL A 155 -5.06 5.73 3.62
N PHE A 156 -5.15 5.36 2.34
CA PHE A 156 -5.58 4.05 1.88
C PHE A 156 -4.55 3.46 0.91
N PRO A 157 -4.16 2.19 1.06
CA PRO A 157 -3.45 1.50 0.01
C PRO A 157 -4.39 1.29 -1.19
N VAL A 158 -3.87 1.44 -2.40
CA VAL A 158 -4.64 1.20 -3.62
C VAL A 158 -3.92 0.25 -4.56
N GLY A 159 -4.67 -0.59 -5.25
CA GLY A 159 -4.17 -1.30 -6.43
C GLY A 159 -4.43 -0.47 -7.68
N ILE A 160 -3.49 -0.46 -8.62
CA ILE A 160 -3.67 0.23 -9.90
C ILE A 160 -3.53 -0.74 -11.06
N GLY A 161 -4.08 -0.34 -12.21
CA GLY A 161 -3.90 -1.11 -13.43
C GLY A 161 -2.57 -0.84 -14.14
N ARG A 162 -2.16 -1.77 -15.01
CA ARG A 162 -0.98 -1.60 -15.89
C ARG A 162 -1.10 -0.38 -16.80
N LYS A 163 -2.33 -0.04 -17.20
CA LYS A 163 -2.69 1.20 -17.92
C LYS A 163 -2.85 2.43 -17.01
N GLY A 164 -2.46 2.37 -15.73
CA GLY A 164 -2.54 3.52 -14.80
C GLY A 164 -1.84 4.78 -15.31
N LEU A 165 -0.94 4.63 -16.27
CA LEU A 165 -0.29 5.71 -17.02
C LEU A 165 -1.25 6.63 -17.77
N ALA A 166 -2.40 6.12 -18.23
CA ALA A 166 -3.42 6.92 -18.91
C ALA A 166 -4.14 7.91 -17.95
N MET A 167 -3.95 7.77 -16.63
CA MET A 167 -4.51 8.64 -15.61
C MET A 167 -3.49 9.63 -15.02
N LEU A 168 -2.26 9.66 -15.54
CA LEU A 168 -1.23 10.56 -15.01
C LEU A 168 -1.67 12.02 -15.07
N ASN A 169 -1.51 12.72 -13.94
CA ASN A 169 -1.84 14.13 -13.78
C ASN A 169 -3.32 14.49 -14.03
N LEU A 170 -4.23 13.52 -13.94
CA LEU A 170 -5.67 13.76 -14.04
C LEU A 170 -6.16 14.65 -12.89
N THR A 171 -6.89 15.71 -13.24
CA THR A 171 -7.73 16.47 -12.31
C THR A 171 -9.20 16.20 -12.64
N SER A 172 -9.98 15.78 -11.65
CA SER A 172 -11.37 15.33 -11.80
C SER A 172 -12.16 15.59 -10.51
N TYR A 173 -13.31 14.96 -10.37
CA TYR A 173 -14.15 14.98 -9.17
C TYR A 173 -14.96 13.68 -9.05
N ILE A 174 -15.52 13.41 -7.87
CA ILE A 174 -16.45 12.28 -7.66
C ILE A 174 -17.79 12.59 -8.34
N GLY A 175 -18.03 12.04 -9.52
CA GLY A 175 -19.22 12.30 -10.32
C GLY A 175 -20.40 11.40 -9.97
N GLU A 176 -20.14 10.16 -9.54
CA GLU A 176 -21.19 9.19 -9.24
C GLU A 176 -20.74 8.23 -8.13
N LYS A 177 -21.71 7.72 -7.36
CA LYS A 177 -21.51 6.74 -6.30
C LYS A 177 -22.45 5.55 -6.51
N ARG A 178 -21.90 4.36 -6.69
CA ARG A 178 -22.64 3.12 -6.94
C ARG A 178 -22.48 2.14 -5.80
N LYS A 179 -23.60 1.70 -5.24
CA LYS A 179 -23.68 0.51 -4.38
C LYS A 179 -24.07 -0.68 -5.25
N ALA A 180 -23.44 -1.83 -5.02
CA ALA A 180 -23.66 -3.04 -5.81
C ALA A 180 -23.53 -2.77 -7.33
N PRO A 181 -22.35 -2.36 -7.82
CA PRO A 181 -22.18 -2.01 -9.22
C PRO A 181 -22.28 -3.24 -10.14
N ILE A 182 -22.93 -3.08 -11.30
CA ILE A 182 -22.81 -4.03 -12.41
C ILE A 182 -21.48 -3.78 -13.12
N TRP A 183 -20.73 -4.85 -13.42
CA TRP A 183 -19.53 -4.77 -14.25
C TRP A 183 -19.84 -5.11 -15.69
N ARG A 184 -19.36 -4.26 -16.61
CA ARG A 184 -19.44 -4.47 -18.06
C ARG A 184 -18.01 -4.51 -18.60
N PRO A 185 -17.44 -5.69 -18.91
CA PRO A 185 -16.09 -5.78 -19.46
C PRO A 185 -15.99 -5.10 -20.82
N SER A 186 -14.88 -4.41 -21.07
CA SER A 186 -14.56 -3.90 -22.40
C SER A 186 -14.22 -5.04 -23.37
N GLU A 187 -14.30 -4.79 -24.66
CA GLU A 187 -13.94 -5.79 -25.69
C GLU A 187 -12.48 -6.28 -25.55
N GLU A 188 -11.55 -5.39 -25.19
CA GLU A 188 -10.16 -5.76 -24.89
C GLU A 188 -10.08 -6.73 -23.69
N MET A 189 -10.86 -6.50 -22.64
CA MET A 189 -10.92 -7.41 -21.49
C MET A 189 -11.47 -8.78 -21.89
N LYS A 190 -12.53 -8.82 -22.70
CA LYS A 190 -13.12 -10.08 -23.20
C LYS A 190 -12.11 -10.85 -24.03
N ALA A 191 -11.45 -10.20 -24.99
CA ALA A 191 -10.45 -10.81 -25.86
C ALA A 191 -9.27 -11.40 -25.06
N ARG A 192 -8.73 -10.66 -24.09
CA ARG A 192 -7.65 -11.15 -23.24
C ARG A 192 -8.10 -12.29 -22.33
N TYR A 193 -9.26 -12.17 -21.69
CA TYR A 193 -9.76 -13.24 -20.81
C TYR A 193 -9.96 -14.54 -21.60
N LEU A 194 -10.44 -14.46 -22.84
CA LEU A 194 -10.49 -15.61 -23.75
C LEU A 194 -9.09 -16.18 -24.04
N ALA A 195 -8.10 -15.33 -24.32
CA ALA A 195 -6.73 -15.77 -24.57
C ALA A 195 -6.04 -16.40 -23.35
N GLU A 196 -6.27 -15.86 -22.14
CA GLU A 196 -5.60 -16.31 -20.91
C GLU A 196 -6.32 -17.48 -20.22
N LYS A 197 -7.66 -17.52 -20.30
CA LYS A 197 -8.50 -18.47 -19.54
C LYS A 197 -9.27 -19.42 -20.43
N GLY A 198 -9.25 -19.25 -21.75
CA GLY A 198 -9.99 -20.10 -22.70
C GLY A 198 -11.51 -20.02 -22.55
N ALA A 199 -12.03 -19.00 -21.86
CA ALA A 199 -13.44 -18.86 -21.55
C ALA A 199 -13.98 -17.50 -22.02
N VAL A 200 -15.26 -17.44 -22.39
CA VAL A 200 -15.91 -16.20 -22.84
C VAL A 200 -16.47 -15.47 -21.61
N LEU A 201 -16.16 -14.19 -21.45
CA LEU A 201 -16.79 -13.34 -20.43
C LEU A 201 -18.19 -12.93 -20.87
N ALA A 202 -19.13 -12.96 -19.92
CA ALA A 202 -20.45 -12.38 -20.11
C ALA A 202 -20.36 -10.87 -20.37
N ASP A 203 -21.33 -10.33 -21.12
CA ASP A 203 -21.42 -8.89 -21.41
C ASP A 203 -21.69 -8.05 -20.16
N GLU A 204 -22.37 -8.64 -19.18
CA GLU A 204 -22.61 -8.05 -17.88
C GLU A 204 -22.38 -9.07 -16.77
N ILE A 205 -21.68 -8.66 -15.71
CA ILE A 205 -21.57 -9.42 -14.48
C ILE A 205 -22.37 -8.68 -13.40
N PRO A 206 -23.43 -9.30 -12.85
CA PRO A 206 -24.26 -8.66 -11.83
C PRO A 206 -23.49 -8.48 -10.51
N PRO A 207 -24.03 -7.72 -9.56
CA PRO A 207 -23.43 -7.60 -8.24
C PRO A 207 -23.35 -8.96 -7.54
N GLY A 208 -22.23 -9.24 -6.88
CA GLY A 208 -22.03 -10.49 -6.16
C GLY A 208 -20.56 -10.77 -5.87
N PRO A 209 -20.25 -11.92 -5.22
CA PRO A 209 -18.89 -12.29 -4.83
C PRO A 209 -17.90 -12.40 -5.99
N THR A 210 -18.38 -12.67 -7.21
CA THR A 210 -17.55 -12.81 -8.41
C THR A 210 -17.37 -11.51 -9.19
N ASN A 211 -18.02 -10.41 -8.76
CA ASN A 211 -17.94 -9.14 -9.46
C ASN A 211 -16.61 -8.43 -9.17
N PRO A 212 -15.81 -8.08 -10.20
CA PRO A 212 -14.49 -7.48 -10.00
C PRO A 212 -14.52 -6.05 -9.46
N PHE A 213 -15.66 -5.36 -9.52
CA PHE A 213 -15.85 -4.04 -8.89
C PHE A 213 -16.16 -4.11 -7.40
N GLY A 214 -16.34 -5.31 -6.84
CA GLY A 214 -16.71 -5.47 -5.44
C GLY A 214 -18.08 -4.85 -5.13
N LYS A 215 -18.25 -4.33 -3.91
CA LYS A 215 -19.55 -3.87 -3.40
C LYS A 215 -19.84 -2.39 -3.66
N TYR A 216 -18.81 -1.58 -3.91
CA TYR A 216 -18.93 -0.12 -4.03
C TYR A 216 -18.00 0.39 -5.12
N ALA A 217 -18.44 1.43 -5.84
CA ALA A 217 -17.63 2.13 -6.83
C ALA A 217 -17.97 3.64 -6.85
N LEU A 218 -16.96 4.47 -7.07
CA LEU A 218 -17.05 5.91 -7.25
C LEU A 218 -16.51 6.24 -8.63
N ARG A 219 -17.31 6.93 -9.46
CA ARG A 219 -16.90 7.34 -10.81
C ARG A 219 -16.21 8.69 -10.78
N LEU A 220 -15.14 8.81 -11.56
CA LEU A 220 -14.46 10.08 -11.78
C LEU A 220 -15.15 10.85 -12.91
N ALA A 221 -15.80 11.97 -12.56
CA ALA A 221 -16.62 12.77 -13.46
C ALA A 221 -17.58 11.89 -14.31
N THR A 222 -17.59 12.09 -15.63
CA THR A 222 -18.32 11.27 -16.61
C THR A 222 -17.43 10.23 -17.30
N SER A 223 -16.18 10.06 -16.83
CA SER A 223 -15.21 9.15 -17.45
C SER A 223 -15.49 7.68 -17.14
N GLU A 224 -14.77 6.77 -17.78
CA GLU A 224 -14.79 5.34 -17.48
C GLU A 224 -13.99 4.95 -16.23
N TYR A 225 -13.21 5.88 -15.66
CA TYR A 225 -12.36 5.63 -14.50
C TYR A 225 -13.17 5.54 -13.21
N LEU A 226 -12.86 4.51 -12.42
CA LEU A 226 -13.51 4.23 -11.14
C LEU A 226 -12.47 4.09 -10.02
N ILE A 227 -12.87 4.50 -8.83
CA ILE A 227 -12.32 4.03 -7.55
C ILE A 227 -13.31 2.98 -7.05
N HIS A 228 -12.91 1.72 -6.89
CA HIS A 228 -13.83 0.64 -6.59
C HIS A 228 -13.22 -0.43 -5.67
N GLY A 229 -14.08 -1.29 -5.12
CA GLY A 229 -13.66 -2.45 -4.33
C GLY A 229 -13.10 -3.55 -5.22
N THR A 230 -12.89 -4.75 -4.69
CA THR A 230 -12.46 -5.86 -5.53
C THR A 230 -12.87 -7.19 -4.91
N ASN A 231 -13.24 -8.16 -5.74
CA ASN A 231 -13.41 -9.54 -5.29
C ASN A 231 -12.07 -10.27 -5.10
N GLN A 232 -10.97 -9.70 -5.58
CA GLN A 232 -9.63 -10.24 -5.42
C GLN A 232 -8.92 -9.44 -4.33
N ARG A 233 -8.94 -9.95 -3.10
CA ARG A 233 -8.19 -9.33 -1.98
C ARG A 233 -6.70 -9.19 -2.30
N PHE A 234 -6.16 -10.16 -3.04
CA PHE A 234 -4.80 -10.12 -3.55
C PHE A 234 -4.66 -9.06 -4.66
N GLY A 235 -3.68 -8.17 -4.50
CA GLY A 235 -3.32 -7.15 -5.49
C GLY A 235 -3.65 -5.70 -5.10
N ILE A 236 -4.15 -5.44 -3.90
CA ILE A 236 -4.12 -4.08 -3.33
C ILE A 236 -2.67 -3.73 -2.97
N GLY A 237 -2.25 -2.52 -3.31
CA GLY A 237 -0.84 -2.15 -3.24
C GLY A 237 0.03 -2.84 -4.29
N THR A 238 -0.55 -3.29 -5.41
CA THR A 238 0.18 -3.80 -6.58
C THR A 238 -0.28 -3.15 -7.90
N ARG A 239 0.47 -3.41 -8.98
CA ARG A 239 0.24 -2.87 -10.34
C ARG A 239 -0.35 -3.92 -11.29
N ALA A 240 -1.36 -4.66 -10.83
CA ALA A 240 -1.88 -5.85 -11.53
C ALA A 240 -3.25 -5.67 -12.22
N GLY A 241 -3.92 -4.53 -12.09
CA GLY A 241 -5.30 -4.34 -12.58
C GLY A 241 -5.44 -3.82 -14.03
N TYR A 242 -6.67 -3.44 -14.38
CA TYR A 242 -7.00 -2.75 -15.64
C TYR A 242 -7.60 -1.39 -15.34
N GLY A 243 -6.88 -0.32 -15.69
CA GLY A 243 -7.37 1.07 -15.84
C GLY A 243 -8.01 1.76 -14.64
N CYS A 244 -8.44 1.10 -13.57
CA CYS A 244 -9.13 1.69 -12.43
C CYS A 244 -8.31 1.59 -11.12
N ILE A 245 -8.76 2.30 -10.09
CA ILE A 245 -8.19 2.30 -8.75
C ILE A 245 -8.97 1.30 -7.89
N ARG A 246 -8.27 0.30 -7.37
CA ARG A 246 -8.84 -0.77 -6.53
C ARG A 246 -8.52 -0.52 -5.07
N MET A 247 -9.47 -0.82 -4.19
CA MET A 247 -9.34 -0.69 -2.74
C MET A 247 -9.83 -1.97 -2.05
N TYR A 248 -9.44 -2.17 -0.78
CA TYR A 248 -10.06 -3.19 0.06
C TYR A 248 -11.56 -2.91 0.26
N ASP A 249 -12.33 -3.96 0.57
CA ASP A 249 -13.79 -3.87 0.74
C ASP A 249 -14.21 -2.84 1.79
N ASP A 250 -13.52 -2.82 2.94
CA ASP A 250 -13.85 -1.91 4.04
C ASP A 250 -13.41 -0.47 3.71
N ASP A 251 -12.28 -0.30 3.03
CA ASP A 251 -11.78 0.99 2.58
C ASP A 251 -12.68 1.65 1.55
N ILE A 252 -13.12 0.91 0.51
CA ILE A 252 -14.03 1.48 -0.50
C ILE A 252 -15.39 1.80 0.10
N LYS A 253 -15.87 0.98 1.05
CA LYS A 253 -17.11 1.26 1.76
C LYS A 253 -16.96 2.54 2.57
N TRP A 254 -15.86 2.69 3.31
CA TRP A 254 -15.59 3.89 4.07
C TRP A 254 -15.55 5.12 3.16
N LEU A 255 -14.85 5.04 2.03
CA LEU A 255 -14.78 6.13 1.06
C LEU A 255 -16.16 6.46 0.47
N TYR A 256 -16.95 5.44 0.14
CA TYR A 256 -18.32 5.59 -0.32
C TYR A 256 -19.19 6.28 0.73
N ASP A 257 -19.06 5.98 2.02
CA ASP A 257 -19.90 6.61 3.04
C ASP A 257 -19.47 8.06 3.33
N ASN A 258 -18.17 8.37 3.24
CA ASN A 258 -17.62 9.63 3.75
C ASN A 258 -17.31 10.68 2.67
N VAL A 259 -17.12 10.28 1.41
CA VAL A 259 -16.80 11.23 0.32
C VAL A 259 -18.07 11.68 -0.39
N ALA A 260 -18.26 13.00 -0.45
CA ALA A 260 -19.38 13.62 -1.14
C ALA A 260 -19.20 13.62 -2.67
N LEU A 261 -20.31 13.65 -3.40
CA LEU A 261 -20.29 14.00 -4.82
C LEU A 261 -19.63 15.38 -5.02
N ASN A 262 -19.03 15.58 -6.19
CA ASN A 262 -18.25 16.77 -6.54
C ASN A 262 -16.98 17.01 -5.71
N THR A 263 -16.61 16.11 -4.80
CA THR A 263 -15.31 16.17 -4.13
C THR A 263 -14.20 16.13 -5.19
N PRO A 264 -13.25 17.08 -5.18
CA PRO A 264 -12.18 17.11 -6.19
C PRO A 264 -11.27 15.90 -6.03
N VAL A 265 -10.76 15.42 -7.16
CA VAL A 265 -9.84 14.28 -7.26
C VAL A 265 -8.61 14.71 -8.04
N LYS A 266 -7.41 14.47 -7.51
CA LYS A 266 -6.16 14.72 -8.21
C LYS A 266 -5.30 13.46 -8.23
N ILE A 267 -4.91 13.01 -9.41
CA ILE A 267 -3.98 11.88 -9.58
C ILE A 267 -2.61 12.46 -9.91
N ILE A 268 -1.59 12.05 -9.16
CA ILE A 268 -0.23 12.60 -9.26
C ILE A 268 0.83 11.49 -9.37
N ASP A 269 1.99 11.90 -9.85
CA ASP A 269 3.20 11.09 -9.96
C ASP A 269 4.35 11.76 -9.20
N GLN A 270 4.39 11.56 -7.87
CA GLN A 270 5.45 12.07 -7.00
C GLN A 270 6.21 10.90 -6.34
N PRO A 271 7.20 10.30 -7.04
CA PRO A 271 8.00 9.21 -6.49
C PRO A 271 8.99 9.69 -5.42
N VAL A 272 9.40 10.97 -5.46
CA VAL A 272 10.30 11.59 -4.47
C VAL A 272 9.54 12.68 -3.73
N LYS A 273 9.47 12.57 -2.41
CA LYS A 273 8.88 13.58 -1.51
C LYS A 273 9.98 14.11 -0.57
N MET A 274 9.99 15.41 -0.28
CA MET A 274 11.05 16.07 0.52
C MET A 274 10.47 17.17 1.40
N SER A 275 10.64 17.11 2.71
CA SER A 275 10.02 18.07 3.62
C SER A 275 11.02 18.78 4.54
N TYR A 276 10.80 20.07 4.73
CA TYR A 276 11.43 20.86 5.78
C TYR A 276 10.48 20.90 6.97
N GLU A 277 10.73 20.10 8.02
CA GLU A 277 9.77 19.96 9.12
C GLU A 277 9.94 21.04 10.20
N LYS A 278 11.17 21.23 10.65
CA LYS A 278 11.56 22.25 11.62
C LYS A 278 13.02 22.67 11.36
N PRO A 279 13.51 23.78 11.93
CA PRO A 279 14.90 24.21 11.69
C PRO A 279 15.89 23.06 11.90
N GLY A 280 16.60 22.69 10.84
CA GLY A 280 17.56 21.60 10.85
C GLY A 280 17.01 20.18 10.72
N LEU A 281 15.70 19.99 10.51
CA LEU A 281 15.10 18.70 10.19
C LEU A 281 14.60 18.69 8.74
N LYS A 282 15.40 18.09 7.86
CA LYS A 282 15.05 17.77 6.48
C LYS A 282 14.73 16.28 6.40
N LEU A 283 13.64 15.93 5.74
CA LEU A 283 13.21 14.56 5.51
C LEU A 283 13.01 14.32 4.02
N PHE A 284 13.23 13.09 3.56
CA PHE A 284 12.80 12.67 2.22
C PHE A 284 12.26 11.25 2.24
N GLU A 285 11.51 10.90 1.20
CA GLU A 285 10.89 9.58 1.00
C GLU A 285 10.91 9.28 -0.49
N VAL A 286 11.39 8.09 -0.87
CA VAL A 286 11.60 7.70 -2.28
C VAL A 286 10.86 6.41 -2.58
N HIS A 287 10.13 6.39 -3.70
CA HIS A 287 9.36 5.26 -4.20
C HIS A 287 9.78 4.90 -5.62
N GLN A 288 9.62 3.62 -5.94
CA GLN A 288 9.85 3.12 -7.29
C GLN A 288 8.89 3.80 -8.30
N PRO A 289 9.40 4.44 -9.37
CA PRO A 289 8.58 5.05 -10.42
C PRO A 289 7.63 4.05 -11.10
N LEU A 290 6.66 4.58 -11.85
CA LEU A 290 5.59 3.77 -12.47
C LEU A 290 6.02 2.95 -13.68
N THR A 291 7.04 3.38 -14.45
CA THR A 291 7.49 2.72 -15.69
C THR A 291 8.99 2.62 -15.79
N SER A 292 9.47 1.53 -16.39
CA SER A 292 10.87 1.31 -16.75
C SER A 292 11.33 2.08 -17.99
N SER A 293 10.42 2.51 -18.89
CA SER A 293 10.79 3.12 -20.17
C SER A 293 11.25 4.58 -20.06
N ASN A 294 10.82 5.30 -19.02
CA ASN A 294 11.28 6.66 -18.70
C ASN A 294 11.79 6.80 -17.25
N SER A 295 11.85 5.71 -16.47
CA SER A 295 12.34 5.73 -15.08
C SER A 295 13.72 6.34 -14.97
N THR A 296 14.65 6.05 -15.89
CA THR A 296 16.02 6.54 -15.78
C THR A 296 16.11 8.06 -15.77
N LYS A 297 15.34 8.75 -16.63
CA LYS A 297 15.29 10.22 -16.65
C LYS A 297 14.57 10.80 -15.43
N GLN A 298 13.51 10.13 -14.97
CA GLN A 298 12.74 10.57 -13.79
C GLN A 298 13.53 10.37 -12.49
N LEU A 299 14.29 9.28 -12.40
CA LEU A 299 15.20 9.00 -11.29
C LEU A 299 16.41 9.93 -11.33
N GLU A 300 16.98 10.21 -12.49
CA GLU A 300 18.11 11.13 -12.58
C GLU A 300 17.70 12.57 -12.21
N SER A 301 16.57 13.05 -12.74
CA SER A 301 16.03 14.37 -12.36
C SER A 301 15.59 14.43 -10.89
N GLY A 302 15.05 13.34 -10.36
CA GLY A 302 14.71 13.18 -8.95
C GLY A 302 15.95 13.26 -8.06
N TRP A 303 17.03 12.58 -8.42
CA TRP A 303 18.31 12.61 -7.71
C TRP A 303 18.93 14.01 -7.71
N GLN A 304 18.94 14.70 -8.85
CA GLN A 304 19.45 16.07 -8.94
C GLN A 304 18.67 17.03 -8.04
N THR A 305 17.35 16.87 -7.99
CA THR A 305 16.48 17.67 -7.11
C THR A 305 16.75 17.36 -5.65
N LEU A 306 16.87 16.07 -5.31
CA LEU A 306 17.17 15.62 -3.96
C LEU A 306 18.57 16.08 -3.50
N THR A 307 19.56 16.06 -4.39
CA THR A 307 20.92 16.56 -4.14
C THR A 307 20.90 18.04 -3.76
N LYS A 308 20.09 18.87 -4.44
CA LYS A 308 19.92 20.29 -4.08
C LYS A 308 19.25 20.46 -2.71
N PHE A 309 18.23 19.63 -2.42
CA PHE A 309 17.53 19.66 -1.15
C PHE A 309 18.42 19.24 0.02
N ILE A 310 19.14 18.13 -0.13
CA ILE A 310 20.07 17.58 0.86
C ILE A 310 21.24 18.55 1.05
N GLY A 311 21.84 18.99 -0.05
CA GLY A 311 23.10 19.74 -0.14
C GLY A 311 24.18 18.89 -0.79
N ALA A 312 24.82 19.40 -1.86
CA ALA A 312 25.75 18.63 -2.69
C ALA A 312 26.89 17.97 -1.90
N GLY A 313 27.44 18.64 -0.89
CA GLY A 313 28.56 18.12 -0.07
C GLY A 313 28.21 16.93 0.83
N GLN A 314 26.94 16.52 0.92
CA GLN A 314 26.52 15.35 1.70
C GLN A 314 25.57 14.42 0.94
N ALA A 315 25.25 14.71 -0.33
CA ALA A 315 24.27 13.96 -1.11
C ALA A 315 24.67 12.49 -1.27
N ASP A 316 25.95 12.21 -1.56
CA ASP A 316 26.45 10.85 -1.78
C ASP A 316 26.17 9.90 -0.61
N ARG A 317 26.07 10.42 0.63
CA ARG A 317 25.71 9.63 1.82
C ARG A 317 24.33 9.00 1.74
N TYR A 318 23.43 9.58 0.94
CA TYR A 318 22.03 9.17 0.80
C TYR A 318 21.75 8.54 -0.57
N ARG A 319 22.78 8.26 -1.38
CA ARG A 319 22.60 7.67 -2.71
C ARG A 319 21.99 6.28 -2.62
N SER A 320 22.42 5.48 -1.65
CA SER A 320 21.86 4.15 -1.39
C SER A 320 20.39 4.20 -0.99
N ASP A 321 19.99 5.18 -0.16
CA ASP A 321 18.58 5.36 0.23
C ASP A 321 17.72 5.74 -0.98
N TYR A 322 18.25 6.58 -1.87
CA TYR A 322 17.59 6.97 -3.10
C TYR A 322 17.39 5.80 -4.05
N ASP A 323 18.46 5.05 -4.33
CA ASP A 323 18.43 3.93 -5.27
C ASP A 323 17.60 2.75 -4.73
N ALA A 324 17.61 2.52 -3.41
CA ALA A 324 16.78 1.50 -2.78
C ALA A 324 15.28 1.80 -2.88
N ALA A 325 14.90 3.08 -2.85
CA ALA A 325 13.52 3.56 -2.93
C ALA A 325 12.55 2.76 -2.03
N THR A 326 12.94 2.63 -0.76
CA THR A 326 12.25 1.78 0.23
C THR A 326 10.87 2.28 0.64
N GLY A 327 10.52 3.52 0.28
CA GLY A 327 9.31 4.19 0.74
C GLY A 327 9.31 4.53 2.23
N LEU A 328 10.42 4.31 2.94
CA LEU A 328 10.62 4.75 4.32
C LEU A 328 11.06 6.22 4.35
N VAL A 329 10.67 6.94 5.40
CA VAL A 329 11.11 8.32 5.62
C VAL A 329 12.55 8.32 6.09
N VAL A 330 13.41 9.02 5.36
CA VAL A 330 14.83 9.19 5.66
C VAL A 330 15.09 10.59 6.21
N ARG A 331 15.82 10.64 7.32
CA ARG A 331 16.25 11.89 7.94
C ARG A 331 17.60 12.33 7.37
N VAL A 332 17.68 13.57 6.93
CA VAL A 332 18.95 14.18 6.53
C VAL A 332 19.59 14.81 7.77
N GLU A 333 20.68 14.21 8.23
CA GLU A 333 21.49 14.70 9.34
C GLU A 333 22.33 15.92 8.92
N LYS A 334 22.57 16.83 9.87
CA LYS A 334 23.55 17.91 9.65
C LYS A 334 24.95 17.36 9.81
N VAL A 335 25.86 17.70 8.91
CA VAL A 335 27.30 17.55 9.18
C VAL A 335 27.66 18.51 10.30
N THR A 336 27.80 18.01 11.52
CA THR A 336 28.56 18.71 12.56
C THR A 336 30.02 18.62 12.14
N SER A 337 30.60 19.75 11.72
CA SER A 337 32.04 19.88 11.60
C SER A 337 32.66 19.46 12.93
N ALA A 338 33.40 18.35 12.93
CA ALA A 338 34.20 17.96 14.09
C ALA A 338 35.11 19.14 14.43
N THR A 339 35.03 19.60 15.67
CA THR A 339 35.94 20.58 16.24
C THR A 339 37.36 20.10 15.97
N THR A 340 38.11 20.87 15.20
CA THR A 340 39.57 20.77 15.14
C THR A 340 40.08 20.96 16.56
N GLN A 341 40.31 19.87 17.29
CA GLN A 341 41.24 19.90 18.40
C GLN A 341 42.63 20.05 17.78
N VAL A 342 43.06 21.31 17.69
CA VAL A 342 44.45 21.66 17.55
C VAL A 342 45.12 21.14 18.81
N ALA A 343 45.92 20.08 18.68
CA ALA A 343 46.90 19.73 19.68
C ALA A 343 48.02 20.78 19.57
N GLU A 344 48.14 21.64 20.58
CA GLU A 344 49.38 22.36 20.89
C GLU A 344 50.33 21.44 21.66
#